data_AF-A0A0R2HSS2-F1
#
_entry.id   AF-A0A0R2HSS2-F1
#
_cell.length_a   1.000
_cell.length_b   1.000
_cell.length_c   1.000
_cell.angle_alpha   90.00
_cell.angle_beta   90.00
_cell.angle_gamma   90.00
#
_symmetry.space_group_name_H-M   'P 1'
#
loop_
_entity.id
_entity.type
_entity.pdbx_description
1 polymer ?
#
loop_
_entity_poly.entity_id
_entity_poly.type
_entity_poly.pdbx_seq_one_letter_code
_entity_poly.pdbx_strand_id
1 'polypeptide(L)'
;MSDSNYDVYVNNMVEVNYDATIDQTARFDGLYKGMMWPYNHGDVAGNRDARPLHGTAIHVTQEANLNTGMTFVKFNWQGNDVWIPKEGVIPPTFDSQISLTNQLATLAKTNIDYPYFKDIPQTKKFSHIPIGYINKDRIAGQTILVTARAIRSDNQEFKQFFTNGS
;
A
#
# COMPACT_ATOMS: atom_id res chain seq x y z
N MET A 1 -12.01 -2.27 35.22
CA MET A 1 -12.71 -3.20 34.31
C MET A 1 -12.93 -2.39 33.03
N SER A 2 -11.85 -2.04 32.34
CA SER A 2 -11.23 -2.74 31.19
C SER A 2 -11.96 -2.43 29.88
N ASP A 3 -11.50 -1.40 29.18
CA ASP A 3 -11.66 -1.27 27.72
C ASP A 3 -10.32 -0.80 27.12
N SER A 4 -9.33 -1.68 27.18
CA SER A 4 -8.19 -1.61 26.26
C SER A 4 -8.68 -2.12 24.90
N ASN A 5 -9.28 -1.26 24.07
CA ASN A 5 -9.86 -1.65 22.80
C ASN A 5 -9.35 -0.75 21.65
N TYR A 6 -8.19 -1.14 21.11
CA TYR A 6 -7.60 -0.75 19.81
C TYR A 6 -8.03 0.60 19.21
N ASP A 7 -7.29 1.66 19.52
CA ASP A 7 -7.33 2.89 18.72
C ASP A 7 -6.89 2.54 17.28
N VAL A 8 -7.79 2.67 16.31
CA VAL A 8 -7.43 2.58 14.90
C VAL A 8 -6.93 3.95 14.44
N TYR A 9 -5.66 4.01 14.06
CA TYR A 9 -5.00 5.23 13.63
C TYR A 9 -4.16 4.99 12.37
N VAL A 10 -3.85 6.07 11.67
CA VAL A 10 -2.98 6.06 10.50
C VAL A 10 -1.54 5.94 11.00
N ASN A 11 -0.89 4.82 10.72
CA ASN A 11 0.53 4.65 11.04
C ASN A 11 1.42 5.36 9.99
N ASN A 12 0.90 5.51 8.77
CA ASN A 12 1.64 6.09 7.66
C ASN A 12 0.70 6.62 6.57
N MET A 13 1.08 7.75 5.98
CA MET A 13 0.32 8.39 4.91
C MET A 13 1.29 8.91 3.84
N VAL A 14 1.00 8.62 2.57
CA VAL A 14 1.93 8.81 1.46
C VAL A 14 1.22 9.44 0.29
N GLU A 15 1.78 10.52 -0.24
CA GLU A 15 1.36 11.05 -1.54
C GLU A 15 1.83 10.09 -2.64
N VAL A 16 0.91 9.75 -3.53
CA VAL A 16 1.16 8.88 -4.66
C VAL A 16 0.54 9.49 -5.92
N ASN A 17 0.90 8.96 -7.07
CA ASN A 17 0.40 9.44 -8.35
C ASN A 17 0.32 8.25 -9.32
N TYR A 18 -0.83 7.61 -9.37
CA TYR A 18 -1.07 6.51 -10.31
C TYR A 18 -2.55 6.33 -10.65
N ASP A 19 -2.81 5.84 -11.86
CA ASP A 19 -4.15 5.44 -12.27
C ASP A 19 -4.47 4.02 -11.76
N ALA A 20 -5.74 3.75 -11.50
CA ALA A 20 -6.24 2.43 -11.14
C ALA A 20 -7.68 2.22 -11.61
N THR A 21 -8.14 0.97 -11.60
CA THR A 21 -9.54 0.61 -11.84
C THR A 21 -10.14 0.04 -10.56
N ILE A 22 -11.33 0.51 -10.18
CA ILE A 22 -12.07 -0.07 -9.06
C ILE A 22 -12.53 -1.49 -9.41
N ASP A 23 -12.12 -2.47 -8.60
CA ASP A 23 -12.49 -3.88 -8.76
C ASP A 23 -13.31 -4.36 -7.55
N GLN A 24 -14.59 -4.62 -7.80
CA GLN A 24 -15.55 -5.12 -6.82
C GLN A 24 -16.07 -6.52 -7.20
N THR A 25 -15.38 -7.24 -8.09
CA THR A 25 -15.81 -8.55 -8.62
C THR A 25 -16.21 -9.54 -7.52
N ALA A 26 -15.46 -9.59 -6.42
CA ALA A 26 -15.71 -10.45 -5.27
C ALA A 26 -15.70 -9.65 -3.95
N ARG A 27 -16.00 -8.34 -4.03
CA ARG A 27 -15.88 -7.40 -2.90
C ARG A 27 -17.15 -6.58 -2.73
N PHE A 28 -17.31 -6.07 -1.51
CA PHE A 28 -18.40 -5.17 -1.12
C PHE A 28 -17.80 -4.04 -0.29
N ASP A 29 -16.80 -3.37 -0.87
CA ASP A 29 -16.06 -2.34 -0.15
C ASP A 29 -16.89 -1.09 0.05
N GLY A 30 -16.56 -0.37 1.11
CA GLY A 30 -17.10 0.96 1.33
C GLY A 30 -16.35 2.03 0.55
N LEU A 31 -17.05 3.13 0.31
CA LEU A 31 -16.50 4.38 -0.23
C LEU A 31 -16.68 5.47 0.84
N TYR A 32 -15.59 6.00 1.35
CA TYR A 32 -15.62 6.84 2.55
C TYR A 32 -15.17 8.27 2.26
N LYS A 33 -16.11 9.20 2.33
CA LYS A 33 -15.86 10.63 2.07
C LYS A 33 -15.10 11.25 3.25
N GLY A 34 -14.02 11.98 2.95
CA GLY A 34 -13.23 12.72 3.94
C GLY A 34 -12.26 11.87 4.77
N MET A 35 -12.74 10.78 5.39
CA MET A 35 -11.94 9.90 6.27
C MET A 35 -12.16 8.42 5.96
N MET A 36 -11.21 7.56 6.37
CA MET A 36 -11.27 6.10 6.14
C MET A 36 -12.06 5.38 7.24
N TRP A 37 -12.48 4.15 6.96
CA TRP A 37 -13.10 3.26 7.96
C TRP A 37 -12.19 2.08 8.33
N PRO A 38 -12.17 1.63 9.58
CA PRO A 38 -12.51 2.39 10.78
C PRO A 38 -11.40 3.41 11.07
N TYR A 39 -11.75 4.64 11.44
CA TYR A 39 -10.82 5.66 11.91
C TYR A 39 -11.47 6.40 13.07
N ASN A 40 -10.67 6.92 14.02
CA ASN A 40 -11.16 7.59 15.24
C ASN A 40 -12.27 6.80 15.95
N HIS A 41 -11.94 5.65 16.55
CA HIS A 41 -12.91 4.83 17.28
C HIS A 41 -14.16 4.37 16.48
N GLY A 42 -14.10 4.38 15.15
CA GLY A 42 -15.22 3.94 14.32
C GLY A 42 -16.31 5.00 14.12
N ASP A 43 -15.97 6.29 14.24
CA ASP A 43 -16.88 7.40 13.93
C ASP A 43 -17.37 7.38 12.46
N VAL A 44 -16.61 6.73 11.58
CA VAL A 44 -17.05 6.40 10.23
C VAL A 44 -17.82 5.08 10.28
N ALA A 45 -18.97 4.99 9.61
CA ALA A 45 -19.70 3.73 9.49
C ALA A 45 -19.25 2.96 8.24
N GLY A 46 -19.04 1.65 8.37
CA GLY A 46 -18.79 0.77 7.22
C GLY A 46 -19.98 0.77 6.26
N ASN A 47 -19.72 0.82 4.95
CA ASN A 47 -20.75 0.82 3.91
C ASN A 47 -20.37 -0.10 2.73
N ARG A 48 -21.15 -0.10 1.64
CA ARG A 48 -20.90 -0.92 0.43
C ARG A 48 -20.93 -0.07 -0.85
N ASP A 49 -20.63 1.21 -0.70
CA ASP A 49 -20.93 2.23 -1.71
C ASP A 49 -19.94 2.21 -2.88
N ALA A 50 -18.84 1.44 -2.79
CA ALA A 50 -17.94 1.25 -3.92
C ALA A 50 -18.48 0.26 -4.97
N ARG A 51 -19.45 -0.60 -4.62
CA ARG A 51 -19.96 -1.64 -5.53
C ARG A 51 -20.47 -1.11 -6.87
N PRO A 52 -21.27 -0.02 -6.93
CA PRO A 52 -21.73 0.55 -8.19
C PRO A 52 -20.59 1.15 -9.05
N LEU A 53 -19.41 1.37 -8.47
CA LEU A 53 -18.25 1.95 -9.15
C LEU A 53 -17.34 0.90 -9.79
N HIS A 54 -17.70 -0.38 -9.78
CA HIS A 54 -16.91 -1.43 -10.42
C HIS A 54 -16.58 -1.10 -11.88
N GLY A 55 -15.31 -1.25 -12.26
CA GLY A 55 -14.80 -0.96 -13.60
C GLY A 55 -14.49 0.53 -13.83
N THR A 56 -14.74 1.39 -12.86
CA THR A 56 -14.44 2.82 -12.97
C THR A 56 -12.94 3.08 -12.87
N ALA A 57 -12.38 3.81 -13.84
CA ALA A 57 -11.03 4.32 -13.77
C ALA A 57 -10.95 5.49 -12.79
N ILE A 58 -9.94 5.48 -11.94
CA ILE A 58 -9.67 6.48 -10.91
C ILE A 58 -8.21 6.91 -10.96
N HIS A 59 -7.94 8.09 -10.43
CA HIS A 59 -6.59 8.58 -10.22
C HIS A 59 -6.30 8.68 -8.73
N VAL A 60 -5.36 7.86 -8.24
CA VAL A 60 -5.02 7.77 -6.82
C VAL A 60 -3.95 8.81 -6.48
N THR A 61 -4.25 9.61 -5.45
CA THR A 61 -3.39 10.72 -5.01
C THR A 61 -2.76 10.48 -3.64
N GLN A 62 -3.30 9.55 -2.87
CA GLN A 62 -2.78 9.27 -1.52
C GLN A 62 -3.02 7.81 -1.14
N GLU A 63 -2.08 7.25 -0.39
CA GLU A 63 -2.26 5.99 0.35
C GLU A 63 -2.16 6.25 1.85
N ALA A 64 -2.96 5.52 2.62
CA ALA A 64 -2.92 5.57 4.06
C ALA A 64 -2.96 4.16 4.62
N ASN A 65 -1.98 3.86 5.46
CA ASN A 65 -1.87 2.59 6.15
C ASN A 65 -2.36 2.77 7.57
N LEU A 66 -3.19 1.85 8.02
CA LEU A 66 -3.68 1.81 9.38
C LEU A 66 -2.81 0.88 10.21
N ASN A 67 -2.76 1.10 11.52
CA ASN A 67 -2.13 0.20 12.48
C ASN A 67 -2.74 -1.22 12.48
N THR A 68 -3.94 -1.38 11.91
CA THR A 68 -4.61 -2.68 11.68
C THR A 68 -4.02 -3.47 10.50
N GLY A 69 -3.12 -2.88 9.71
CA GLY A 69 -2.57 -3.48 8.50
C GLY A 69 -3.40 -3.22 7.24
N MET A 70 -4.56 -2.57 7.34
CA MET A 70 -5.33 -2.14 6.18
C MET A 70 -4.66 -0.95 5.48
N THR A 71 -4.66 -0.97 4.15
CA THR A 71 -4.28 0.18 3.33
C THR A 71 -5.50 0.73 2.59
N PHE A 72 -5.66 2.04 2.61
CA PHE A 72 -6.65 2.77 1.84
C PHE A 72 -5.98 3.61 0.76
N VAL A 73 -6.70 3.81 -0.34
CA VAL A 73 -6.32 4.74 -1.40
C VAL A 73 -7.33 5.88 -1.47
N LYS A 74 -6.83 7.09 -1.71
CA LYS A 74 -7.63 8.30 -1.89
C LYS A 74 -7.67 8.70 -3.36
N PHE A 75 -8.86 9.09 -3.81
CA PHE A 75 -9.07 9.71 -5.12
C PHE A 75 -10.20 10.74 -5.03
N ASN A 76 -10.34 11.59 -6.04
CA ASN A 76 -11.46 12.51 -6.12
C ASN A 76 -12.65 11.83 -6.84
N TRP A 77 -13.82 11.87 -6.21
CA TRP A 77 -15.08 11.40 -6.79
C TRP A 77 -16.14 12.48 -6.66
N GLN A 78 -16.64 12.97 -7.79
CA GLN A 78 -17.67 14.01 -7.86
C GLN A 78 -17.33 15.25 -7.02
N GLY A 79 -16.07 15.71 -7.09
CA GLY A 79 -15.59 16.88 -6.36
C GLY A 79 -15.29 16.63 -4.88
N ASN A 80 -15.33 15.38 -4.42
CA ASN A 80 -15.03 15.03 -3.03
C ASN A 80 -13.87 14.06 -2.93
N ASP A 81 -13.02 14.27 -1.95
CA ASP A 81 -12.00 13.29 -1.59
C ASP A 81 -12.67 12.09 -0.91
N VAL A 82 -12.44 10.90 -1.47
CA VAL A 82 -12.98 9.64 -1.00
C VAL A 82 -11.88 8.60 -0.83
N TRP A 83 -12.08 7.68 0.11
CA TRP A 83 -11.19 6.58 0.42
C TRP A 83 -11.87 5.24 0.17
N ILE A 84 -11.13 4.28 -0.39
CA ILE A 84 -11.53 2.88 -0.58
C ILE A 84 -10.38 1.96 -0.14
N PRO A 85 -10.64 0.76 0.41
CA PRO A 85 -9.59 -0.24 0.64
C PRO A 85 -8.77 -0.49 -0.63
N LYS A 86 -7.44 -0.55 -0.50
CA LYS A 86 -6.51 -0.70 -1.62
C LYS A 86 -6.71 -2.02 -2.37
N GLU A 87 -7.21 -3.05 -1.71
CA GLU A 87 -7.58 -4.32 -2.33
C GLU A 87 -8.80 -4.22 -3.26
N GLY A 88 -9.58 -3.13 -3.14
CA GLY A 88 -10.70 -2.80 -4.00
C GLY A 88 -10.31 -2.07 -5.29
N VAL A 89 -9.01 -1.86 -5.54
CA VAL A 89 -8.50 -1.20 -6.75
C VAL A 89 -7.37 -2.00 -7.37
N ILE A 90 -7.29 -1.97 -8.70
CA ILE A 90 -6.26 -2.65 -9.51
C ILE A 90 -5.53 -1.59 -10.34
N PRO A 91 -4.27 -1.28 -10.02
CA PRO A 91 -3.47 -0.40 -10.87
C PRO A 91 -3.00 -1.14 -12.13
N PRO A 92 -2.49 -0.42 -13.16
CA PRO A 92 -1.83 -1.04 -14.31
C PRO A 92 -0.76 -2.03 -13.89
N THR A 93 -0.69 -3.13 -14.62
CA THR A 93 0.39 -4.12 -14.48
C THR A 93 1.51 -3.82 -15.46
N PHE A 94 2.73 -4.08 -15.03
CA PHE A 94 3.95 -3.83 -15.79
C PHE A 94 4.81 -5.08 -15.87
N ASP A 95 5.59 -5.20 -16.94
CA ASP A 95 6.65 -6.19 -17.02
C ASP A 95 7.84 -5.78 -16.14
N SER A 96 8.69 -6.75 -15.81
CA SER A 96 9.92 -6.47 -15.07
C SER A 96 11.08 -7.32 -15.57
N GLN A 97 12.28 -6.73 -15.51
CA GLN A 97 13.53 -7.42 -15.76
C GLN A 97 14.27 -7.60 -14.43
N ILE A 98 14.73 -8.83 -14.15
CA ILE A 98 15.39 -9.19 -12.90
C ILE A 98 16.87 -9.49 -13.19
N SER A 99 17.74 -8.94 -12.36
CA SER A 99 19.17 -9.21 -12.35
C SER A 99 19.61 -9.67 -10.97
N LEU A 100 20.28 -10.83 -10.89
CA LEU A 100 20.86 -11.34 -9.65
C LEU A 100 22.13 -10.57 -9.29
N THR A 101 22.40 -10.44 -7.99
CA THR A 101 23.57 -9.74 -7.46
C THR A 101 23.93 -10.29 -6.09
N ASN A 102 25.12 -9.97 -5.56
CA ASN A 102 25.54 -10.24 -4.18
C ASN A 102 26.20 -9.00 -3.59
N GLN A 103 25.49 -7.88 -3.65
CA GLN A 103 26.04 -6.58 -3.31
C GLN A 103 25.60 -6.16 -1.92
N LEU A 104 26.55 -5.71 -1.10
CA LEU A 104 26.22 -5.05 0.17
C LEU A 104 25.72 -3.62 -0.09
N ALA A 105 24.66 -3.23 0.61
CA ALA A 105 24.11 -1.89 0.57
C ALA A 105 23.70 -1.44 1.98
N THR A 106 23.41 -0.15 2.14
CA THR A 106 22.88 0.41 3.38
C THR A 106 21.45 0.86 3.15
N LEU A 107 20.54 0.49 4.05
CA LEU A 107 19.15 0.97 3.99
C LEU A 107 19.07 2.45 4.35
N ALA A 108 18.61 3.28 3.42
CA ALA A 108 18.42 4.72 3.64
C ALA A 108 17.11 4.97 4.38
N LYS A 109 17.13 5.76 5.47
CA LYS A 109 15.93 6.10 6.25
C LYS A 109 14.88 6.79 5.38
N THR A 110 13.66 6.27 5.37
CA THR A 110 12.51 6.80 4.61
C THR A 110 11.57 7.61 5.51
N ASN A 111 10.64 8.35 4.91
CA ASN A 111 9.57 9.02 5.67
C ASN A 111 8.55 8.03 6.24
N ILE A 112 8.49 6.84 5.64
CA ILE A 112 7.52 5.77 5.90
C ILE A 112 8.23 4.50 6.35
N ASP A 113 7.55 3.57 7.03
CA ASP A 113 8.09 2.23 7.21
C ASP A 113 8.27 1.53 5.85
N TYR A 114 9.26 0.66 5.71
CA TYR A 114 9.59 0.03 4.42
C TYR A 114 8.50 -1.00 4.05
N PRO A 115 7.68 -0.76 3.01
CA PRO A 115 6.77 -1.77 2.53
C PRO A 115 7.56 -2.93 1.92
N TYR A 116 7.16 -4.16 2.23
CA TYR A 116 7.71 -5.34 1.58
C TYR A 116 6.59 -6.16 0.95
N PHE A 117 6.93 -6.84 -0.13
CA PHE A 117 6.00 -7.49 -1.04
C PHE A 117 6.44 -8.91 -1.30
N LYS A 118 5.47 -9.79 -1.57
CA LYS A 118 5.74 -11.18 -1.96
C LYS A 118 6.30 -11.30 -3.38
N ASP A 119 5.83 -10.42 -4.28
CA ASP A 119 6.22 -10.33 -5.68
C ASP A 119 6.62 -8.88 -5.99
N ILE A 120 7.25 -8.63 -7.14
CA ILE A 120 7.56 -7.26 -7.58
C ILE A 120 6.25 -6.46 -7.72
N PRO A 121 6.14 -5.27 -7.10
CA PRO A 121 4.92 -4.49 -7.12
C PRO A 121 4.38 -4.21 -8.53
N GLN A 122 3.06 -4.37 -8.69
CA GLN A 122 2.32 -4.18 -9.95
C GLN A 122 2.83 -5.02 -11.14
N THR A 123 3.46 -6.17 -10.89
CA THR A 123 3.70 -7.19 -11.94
C THR A 123 2.58 -8.22 -12.00
N LYS A 124 1.72 -8.27 -10.98
CA LYS A 124 0.52 -9.10 -10.90
C LYS A 124 -0.64 -8.28 -10.34
N LYS A 125 -1.87 -8.73 -10.59
CA LYS A 125 -3.12 -8.06 -10.19
C LYS A 125 -3.15 -7.55 -8.74
N PHE A 126 -2.60 -8.31 -7.79
CA PHE A 126 -2.58 -7.97 -6.36
C PHE A 126 -1.19 -7.74 -5.78
N SER A 127 -0.14 -7.69 -6.61
CA SER A 127 1.21 -7.47 -6.09
C SER A 127 1.47 -6.02 -5.70
N HIS A 128 0.53 -5.10 -5.93
CA HIS A 128 0.60 -3.71 -5.44
C HIS A 128 0.30 -3.57 -3.95
N ILE A 129 -0.18 -4.62 -3.29
CA ILE A 129 -0.50 -4.65 -1.87
C ILE A 129 0.72 -5.15 -1.09
N PRO A 130 1.30 -4.35 -0.17
CA PRO A 130 2.36 -4.81 0.71
C PRO A 130 1.85 -5.95 1.61
N ILE A 131 2.70 -6.94 1.86
CA ILE A 131 2.41 -7.99 2.84
C ILE A 131 2.76 -7.55 4.28
N GLY A 132 3.41 -6.40 4.41
CA GLY A 132 3.68 -5.74 5.68
C GLY A 132 4.65 -4.58 5.52
N TYR A 133 5.06 -4.06 6.67
CA TYR A 133 5.97 -2.93 6.79
C TYR A 133 7.08 -3.27 7.78
N ILE A 134 8.32 -2.97 7.42
CA ILE A 134 9.46 -3.09 8.35
C ILE A 134 9.73 -1.72 8.95
N ASN A 135 9.76 -1.66 10.29
CA ASN A 135 9.97 -0.42 11.03
C ASN A 135 11.26 0.28 10.57
N LYS A 136 11.12 1.50 10.04
CA LYS A 136 12.23 2.25 9.44
C LYS A 136 13.31 2.61 10.47
N ASP A 137 12.91 2.96 11.69
CA ASP A 137 13.81 3.42 12.74
C ASP A 137 14.68 2.28 13.27
N ARG A 138 14.19 1.04 13.13
CA ARG A 138 14.92 -0.17 13.53
C ARG A 138 15.98 -0.59 12.52
N ILE A 139 15.71 -0.49 11.22
CA ILE A 139 16.56 -1.09 10.18
C ILE A 139 17.34 -0.09 9.33
N ALA A 140 16.97 1.19 9.33
CA ALA A 140 17.71 2.19 8.58
C ALA A 140 19.15 2.29 9.09
N GLY A 141 20.09 2.47 8.16
CA GLY A 141 21.53 2.50 8.43
C GLY A 141 22.17 1.12 8.57
N GLN A 142 21.40 0.03 8.65
CA GLN A 142 21.98 -1.32 8.66
C GLN A 142 22.52 -1.71 7.28
N THR A 143 23.61 -2.47 7.27
CA THR A 143 24.11 -3.14 6.08
C THR A 143 23.22 -4.34 5.74
N ILE A 144 22.80 -4.43 4.48
CA ILE A 144 21.98 -5.50 3.92
C ILE A 144 22.71 -6.16 2.76
N LEU A 145 22.39 -7.44 2.51
CA LEU A 145 22.78 -8.14 1.29
C LEU A 145 21.67 -8.00 0.26
N VAL A 146 21.93 -7.32 -0.86
CA VAL A 146 21.04 -7.28 -2.02
C VAL A 146 21.35 -8.48 -2.91
N THR A 147 20.35 -9.34 -3.09
CA THR A 147 20.46 -10.60 -3.86
C THR A 147 19.87 -10.50 -5.25
N ALA A 148 18.94 -9.57 -5.45
CA ALA A 148 18.36 -9.28 -6.76
C ALA A 148 17.91 -7.82 -6.87
N ARG A 149 17.98 -7.32 -8.10
CA ARG A 149 17.40 -6.04 -8.52
C ARG A 149 16.36 -6.32 -9.59
N ALA A 150 15.25 -5.59 -9.56
CA ALA A 150 14.25 -5.62 -10.61
C ALA A 150 14.00 -4.21 -11.13
N ILE A 151 13.99 -4.05 -12.45
CA ILE A 151 13.56 -2.82 -13.11
C ILE A 151 12.23 -3.11 -13.79
N ARG A 152 11.20 -2.38 -13.38
CA ARG A 152 9.86 -2.46 -13.96
C ARG A 152 9.79 -1.62 -15.25
N SER A 153 8.89 -1.95 -16.17
CA SER A 153 8.81 -1.29 -17.49
C SER A 153 8.47 0.21 -17.45
N ASP A 154 8.05 0.73 -16.29
CA ASP A 154 7.90 2.16 -15.99
C ASP A 154 9.14 2.78 -15.32
N ASN A 155 10.29 2.08 -15.35
CA ASN A 155 11.58 2.44 -14.77
C ASN A 155 11.65 2.47 -13.23
N GLN A 156 10.66 1.93 -12.52
CA GLN A 156 10.79 1.76 -11.07
C GLN A 156 11.74 0.62 -10.71
N GLU A 157 12.66 0.87 -9.76
CA GLU A 157 13.60 -0.13 -9.25
C GLU A 157 13.10 -0.74 -7.93
N PHE A 158 13.14 -2.07 -7.87
CA PHE A 158 12.87 -2.84 -6.65
C PHE A 158 14.08 -3.71 -6.31
N LYS A 159 14.28 -3.98 -5.02
CA LYS A 159 15.42 -4.76 -4.52
C LYS A 159 14.94 -5.88 -3.61
N GLN A 160 15.40 -7.10 -3.86
CA GLN A 160 15.33 -8.17 -2.87
C GLN A 160 16.56 -8.07 -1.98
N PHE A 161 16.37 -8.12 -0.66
CA PHE A 161 17.46 -8.04 0.28
C PHE A 161 17.24 -8.92 1.51
N PHE A 162 18.34 -9.23 2.18
CA PHE A 162 18.38 -9.89 3.48
C PHE A 162 18.99 -8.97 4.53
N THR A 163 18.41 -8.98 5.72
CA THR A 163 18.98 -8.36 6.92
C THR A 163 19.73 -9.42 7.72
N ASN A 164 20.76 -9.03 8.49
CA ASN A 164 21.40 -9.95 9.42
C ASN A 164 20.38 -10.43 10.48
N GLY A 165 20.02 -11.72 10.46
CA GLY A 165 19.12 -12.34 11.43
C GLY A 165 17.81 -12.91 10.88
N SER A 166 17.68 -13.07 9.56
CA SER A 166 16.53 -13.69 8.88
C SER A 166 16.97 -14.77 7.90
#